data_AF-A0A932NX10-F1
#
_entry.id   AF-A0A932NX10-F1
#
_cell.length_a   1.000
_cell.length_b   1.000
_cell.length_c   1.000
_cell.angle_alpha   90.00
_cell.angle_beta   90.00
_cell.angle_gamma   90.00
#
_symmetry.space_group_name_H-M   'P 1'
#
loop_
_entity.id
_entity.type
_entity.pdbx_description
1 polymer ?
#
loop_
_entity_poly.entity_id
_entity_poly.type
_entity_poly.pdbx_seq_one_letter_code
_entity_poly.pdbx_strand_id
1 'polypeptide(L)'
;MRLNQSKKALATFLLAIITASCTPGNTPPRQGFFVNTTLPPCSGDGTIFSLIPFNFWAYAYHQLVDAAVTAHLKSFNNQGSDSPFFSNLQCAAPDLSGLLQPSAPLFLIATQLPPWQDPQNLASLSEQDFGVVLLEFLRIYECALKNHRTFLDVNIMNDAPLFSKLPLQWPEFGVERKRRESVIEQELRIARSALDRILSTSGALDRLRPFLLDLECIERASLDLRNVLGLISEGSTCLPRVWDARGSLRDPPPS
;
A
#
# COMPACT_ATOMS: atom_id res chain seq x y z
N MET A 1 30.04 -2.80 53.30
CA MET A 1 30.01 -1.69 52.32
C MET A 1 29.94 -2.10 50.84
N ARG A 2 30.24 -3.34 50.42
CA ARG A 2 30.21 -3.74 48.99
C ARG A 2 28.84 -4.02 48.36
N LEU A 3 27.78 -4.26 49.15
CA LEU A 3 26.44 -4.58 48.62
C LEU A 3 25.73 -3.41 47.92
N ASN A 4 26.11 -2.16 48.19
CA ASN A 4 25.45 -0.98 47.61
C ASN A 4 25.93 -0.63 46.19
N GLN A 5 27.06 -1.16 45.73
CA GLN A 5 27.54 -0.89 44.36
C GLN A 5 26.83 -1.77 43.32
N SER A 6 26.52 -3.03 43.65
CA SER A 6 25.82 -3.94 42.73
C SER A 6 24.39 -3.48 42.41
N LYS A 7 23.64 -2.98 43.40
CA LYS A 7 22.28 -2.46 43.18
C LYS A 7 22.25 -1.20 42.31
N LYS A 8 23.28 -0.34 42.41
CA LYS A 8 23.38 0.86 41.58
C LYS A 8 23.69 0.51 40.12
N ALA A 9 24.54 -0.48 39.88
CA ALA A 9 24.87 -0.93 38.52
C ALA A 9 23.65 -1.57 37.82
N LEU A 10 22.87 -2.39 38.54
CA LEU A 10 21.69 -3.04 37.96
C LEU A 10 20.56 -2.04 37.66
N ALA A 11 20.39 -1.03 38.51
CA ALA A 11 19.42 0.05 38.29
C ALA A 11 19.79 0.97 37.11
N THR A 12 21.08 1.24 36.90
CA THR A 12 21.53 2.03 35.72
C THR A 12 21.41 1.25 34.43
N PHE A 13 21.65 -0.07 34.45
CA PHE A 13 21.47 -0.91 33.27
C PHE A 13 20.01 -1.04 32.85
N LEU A 14 19.07 -1.16 33.80
CA LEU A 14 17.63 -1.18 33.52
C LEU A 14 17.12 0.19 33.01
N LEU A 15 17.65 1.30 33.50
CA LEU A 15 17.26 2.64 33.01
C LEU A 15 17.74 2.92 31.58
N ALA A 16 18.90 2.37 31.19
CA ALA A 16 19.44 2.49 29.83
C ALA A 16 18.61 1.68 28.80
N ILE A 17 18.08 0.52 29.20
CA ILE A 17 17.23 -0.31 28.33
C ILE A 17 15.86 0.34 28.07
N ILE A 18 15.32 1.10 29.04
CA ILE A 18 14.02 1.77 28.89
C ILE A 18 14.13 3.08 28.07
N THR A 19 15.30 3.71 28.02
CA THR A 19 15.49 4.98 27.30
C THR A 19 15.94 4.81 25.85
N ALA A 20 16.42 3.62 25.45
CA ALA A 20 16.83 3.35 24.08
C ALA A 20 15.68 2.91 23.15
N SER A 21 14.49 2.59 23.69
CA SER A 21 13.39 1.97 22.94
C SER A 21 12.32 2.95 22.42
N CYS A 22 12.45 4.26 22.65
CA CYS A 22 11.40 5.23 22.32
C CYS A 22 11.91 6.51 21.62
N THR A 23 12.95 6.44 20.78
CA THR A 23 13.21 7.54 19.84
C THR A 23 12.37 7.31 18.59
N PRO A 24 11.31 8.11 18.32
CA PRO A 24 10.58 8.02 17.06
C PRO A 24 11.58 8.27 15.94
N GLY A 25 11.81 7.26 15.10
CA GLY A 25 12.58 7.39 13.88
C GLY A 25 11.88 8.40 12.99
N ASN A 26 12.36 9.65 13.00
CA ASN A 26 11.98 10.67 12.03
C ASN A 26 12.59 10.29 10.67
N THR A 27 12.13 9.21 10.05
CA THR A 27 12.30 9.06 8.60
C THR A 27 11.48 10.17 7.97
N PRO A 28 12.11 11.15 7.30
CA PRO A 28 11.34 12.19 6.62
C PRO A 28 10.36 11.50 5.65
N PRO A 29 9.12 12.01 5.51
CA PRO A 29 8.21 11.49 4.52
C PRO A 29 8.95 11.48 3.18
N ARG A 30 8.96 10.33 2.50
CA ARG A 30 9.58 10.16 1.19
C ARG A 30 9.13 11.35 0.34
N GLN A 31 10.05 12.26 0.02
CA GLN A 31 9.71 13.43 -0.78
C GLN A 31 9.05 12.88 -2.03
N GLY A 32 7.78 13.24 -2.26
CA GLY A 32 6.97 12.65 -3.32
C GLY A 32 7.79 12.64 -4.60
N PHE A 33 7.91 11.46 -5.23
CA PHE A 33 8.36 11.40 -6.60
C PHE A 33 7.59 12.51 -7.36
N PHE A 34 8.30 13.35 -8.14
CA PHE A 34 7.73 14.41 -9.00
C PHE A 34 7.60 15.86 -8.46
N VAL A 35 8.34 16.30 -7.44
CA VAL A 35 8.25 17.72 -7.00
C VAL A 35 8.67 18.75 -8.08
N ASN A 36 9.41 18.36 -9.13
CA ASN A 36 9.95 19.30 -10.13
C ASN A 36 9.67 18.96 -11.61
N THR A 37 8.85 17.95 -11.91
CA THR A 37 8.54 17.62 -13.32
C THR A 37 7.29 18.38 -13.76
N THR A 38 7.43 19.25 -14.76
CA THR A 38 6.30 19.83 -15.48
C THR A 38 5.42 18.69 -15.99
N LEU A 39 4.14 18.68 -15.60
CA LEU A 39 3.19 17.68 -16.07
C LEU A 39 3.17 17.69 -17.61
N PRO A 40 3.28 16.53 -18.27
CA PRO A 40 3.26 16.49 -19.72
C PRO A 40 1.91 17.02 -20.22
N PRO A 41 1.89 17.69 -21.38
CA PRO A 41 0.66 18.22 -21.96
C PRO A 41 -0.36 17.08 -22.10
N CYS A 42 -1.65 17.41 -21.95
CA CYS A 42 -2.72 16.45 -22.22
C CYS A 42 -2.66 16.04 -23.70
N SER A 43 -2.02 14.92 -23.99
CA SER A 43 -2.13 14.22 -25.26
C SER A 43 -2.84 12.90 -25.02
N GLY A 44 -3.82 12.59 -25.86
CA GLY A 44 -4.43 11.26 -25.89
C GLY A 44 -3.55 10.22 -26.59
N ASP A 45 -2.53 10.66 -27.32
CA ASP A 45 -1.70 9.81 -28.17
C ASP A 45 -0.77 8.94 -27.33
N GLY A 46 -0.62 7.67 -27.72
CA GLY A 46 0.23 6.71 -27.01
C GLY A 46 -0.34 6.20 -25.69
N THR A 47 -1.59 6.57 -25.35
CA THR A 47 -2.29 6.03 -24.18
C THR A 47 -3.04 4.75 -24.54
N ILE A 48 -3.38 3.92 -23.55
CA ILE A 48 -4.23 2.74 -23.76
C ILE A 48 -5.56 3.09 -24.44
N PHE A 49 -6.10 4.28 -24.17
CA PHE A 49 -7.37 4.75 -24.74
C PHE A 49 -7.28 5.01 -26.25
N SER A 50 -6.08 5.31 -26.78
CA SER A 50 -5.87 5.43 -28.23
C SER A 50 -5.95 4.08 -28.97
N LEU A 51 -5.77 2.96 -28.25
CA LEU A 51 -5.75 1.62 -28.83
C LEU A 51 -7.12 0.93 -28.83
N ILE A 52 -8.08 1.47 -28.07
CA ILE A 52 -9.41 0.87 -27.90
C ILE A 52 -10.52 1.81 -28.42
N PRO A 53 -11.63 1.27 -28.96
CA PRO A 53 -12.73 2.11 -29.41
C PRO A 53 -13.37 2.88 -28.24
N PHE A 54 -13.84 4.10 -28.51
CA PHE A 54 -14.43 5.01 -27.52
C PHE A 54 -15.50 4.35 -26.63
N ASN A 55 -16.34 3.47 -27.21
CA ASN A 55 -17.39 2.76 -26.49
C ASN A 55 -16.87 1.87 -25.34
N PHE A 56 -15.59 1.50 -25.34
CA PHE A 56 -14.98 0.66 -24.31
C PHE A 56 -14.14 1.44 -23.30
N TRP A 57 -13.96 2.76 -23.48
CA TRP A 57 -13.08 3.57 -22.64
C TRP A 57 -13.50 3.54 -21.17
N ALA A 58 -14.77 3.83 -20.90
CA ALA A 58 -15.31 3.83 -19.54
C ALA A 58 -15.19 2.44 -18.90
N TYR A 59 -15.54 1.39 -19.64
CA TYR A 59 -15.42 0.02 -19.16
C TYR A 59 -13.97 -0.34 -18.80
N ALA A 60 -13.01 -0.06 -19.69
CA ALA A 60 -11.60 -0.36 -19.46
C ALA A 60 -11.04 0.43 -18.26
N TYR A 61 -11.37 1.72 -18.15
CA TYR A 61 -10.95 2.55 -17.02
C TYR A 61 -11.50 1.99 -15.69
N HIS A 62 -12.82 1.82 -15.58
CA HIS A 62 -13.45 1.38 -14.34
C HIS A 62 -13.04 -0.04 -13.97
N GLN A 63 -12.86 -0.95 -14.94
CA GLN A 63 -12.39 -2.31 -14.69
C GLN A 63 -10.97 -2.36 -14.13
N LEU A 64 -10.04 -1.57 -14.71
CA LEU A 64 -8.65 -1.54 -14.22
C LEU A 64 -8.57 -0.92 -12.82
N VAL A 65 -9.29 0.19 -12.60
CA VAL A 65 -9.36 0.83 -11.28
C VAL A 65 -9.98 -0.12 -10.25
N ASP A 66 -11.10 -0.75 -10.56
CA ASP A 66 -11.76 -1.70 -9.66
C ASP A 66 -10.87 -2.91 -9.34
N ALA A 67 -10.15 -3.44 -10.33
CA ALA A 67 -9.20 -4.53 -10.13
C ALA A 67 -8.05 -4.11 -9.20
N ALA A 68 -7.49 -2.91 -9.38
CA ALA A 68 -6.43 -2.37 -8.52
C ALA A 68 -6.94 -2.11 -7.09
N VAL A 69 -8.11 -1.48 -6.94
CA VAL A 69 -8.74 -1.23 -5.63
C VAL A 69 -9.04 -2.54 -4.91
N THR A 70 -9.64 -3.51 -5.61
CA THR A 70 -9.96 -4.81 -5.04
C THR A 70 -8.71 -5.56 -4.61
N ALA A 71 -7.64 -5.53 -5.42
CA ALA A 71 -6.36 -6.14 -5.06
C ALA A 71 -5.73 -5.45 -3.84
N HIS A 72 -5.75 -4.12 -3.81
CA HIS A 72 -5.27 -3.32 -2.69
C HIS A 72 -6.03 -3.63 -1.40
N LEU A 73 -7.36 -3.67 -1.43
CA LEU A 73 -8.19 -4.02 -0.27
C LEU A 73 -7.97 -5.46 0.19
N LYS A 74 -7.84 -6.41 -0.75
CA LYS A 74 -7.49 -7.80 -0.44
C LYS A 74 -6.13 -7.93 0.23
N SER A 75 -5.18 -7.03 -0.06
CA SER A 75 -3.87 -7.03 0.62
C SER A 75 -4.00 -6.83 2.13
N PHE A 76 -5.03 -6.10 2.61
CA PHE A 76 -5.31 -5.94 4.03
C PHE A 76 -6.00 -7.17 4.63
N ASN A 77 -6.92 -7.80 3.90
CA ASN A 77 -7.61 -8.99 4.40
C ASN A 77 -6.69 -10.22 4.43
N ASN A 78 -5.78 -10.32 3.47
CA ASN A 78 -4.80 -11.39 3.40
C ASN A 78 -3.64 -11.19 4.37
N GLN A 79 -3.61 -10.10 5.14
CA GLN A 79 -2.75 -9.94 6.32
C GLN A 79 -3.41 -10.60 7.54
N GLY A 80 -3.83 -11.86 7.41
CA GLY A 80 -4.12 -12.73 8.56
C GLY A 80 -2.87 -13.50 8.99
N SER A 81 -2.89 -14.09 10.19
CA SER A 81 -1.80 -14.84 10.83
C SER A 81 -1.10 -15.87 9.92
N ASP A 82 -1.82 -16.39 8.92
CA ASP A 82 -1.35 -17.48 8.06
C ASP A 82 -0.71 -16.99 6.75
N SER A 83 -0.55 -15.68 6.60
CA SER A 83 -0.01 -15.10 5.38
C SER A 83 1.52 -15.20 5.32
N PRO A 84 2.10 -15.53 4.15
CA PRO A 84 3.55 -15.54 3.97
C PRO A 84 4.18 -14.15 4.14
N PHE A 85 3.36 -13.09 4.16
CA PHE A 85 3.77 -11.73 4.46
C PHE A 85 4.31 -11.60 5.88
N PHE A 86 3.57 -12.08 6.90
CA PHE A 86 4.02 -11.97 8.29
C PHE A 86 5.12 -12.93 8.68
N SER A 87 5.25 -14.04 7.95
CA SER A 87 6.36 -14.99 8.15
C SER A 87 7.72 -14.32 7.93
N ASN A 88 7.77 -13.29 7.07
CA ASN A 88 8.98 -12.52 6.75
C ASN A 88 9.02 -11.14 7.43
N LEU A 89 8.06 -10.81 8.29
CA LEU A 89 8.03 -9.52 8.98
C LEU A 89 9.16 -9.46 10.01
N GLN A 90 10.13 -8.58 9.78
CA GLN A 90 11.16 -8.26 10.76
C GLN A 90 10.68 -7.09 11.62
N CYS A 91 10.25 -7.39 12.86
CA CYS A 91 9.74 -6.40 13.81
C CYS A 91 10.76 -5.34 14.27
N ALA A 92 12.03 -5.47 13.85
CA ALA A 92 13.09 -4.51 14.12
C ALA A 92 13.52 -3.72 12.85
N ALA A 93 12.81 -3.88 11.73
CA ALA A 93 13.14 -3.17 10.50
C ALA A 93 12.91 -1.65 10.68
N PRO A 94 13.87 -0.79 10.31
CA PRO A 94 13.75 0.66 10.47
C PRO A 94 12.76 1.28 9.47
N ASP A 95 12.48 0.60 8.35
CA ASP A 95 11.55 1.04 7.33
C ASP A 95 10.72 -0.13 6.76
N LEU A 96 9.56 0.22 6.21
CA LEU A 96 8.64 -0.72 5.55
C LEU A 96 8.95 -0.85 4.04
N SER A 97 10.12 -0.39 3.62
CA SER A 97 10.54 -0.36 2.23
C SER A 97 10.77 -1.78 1.72
N GLY A 98 10.09 -2.14 0.63
CA GLY A 98 10.18 -3.48 0.03
C GLY A 98 9.25 -4.54 0.61
N LEU A 99 8.58 -4.27 1.74
CA LEU A 99 7.51 -5.15 2.27
C LEU A 99 6.26 -5.08 1.39
N LEU A 100 5.94 -3.90 0.89
CA LEU A 100 4.72 -3.63 0.13
C LEU A 100 4.98 -3.72 -1.38
N GLN A 101 4.99 -4.96 -1.88
CA GLN A 101 5.08 -5.21 -3.32
C GLN A 101 3.81 -4.72 -4.03
N PRO A 102 3.94 -4.10 -5.22
CA PRO A 102 2.79 -3.64 -5.97
C PRO A 102 1.95 -4.82 -6.44
N SER A 103 0.64 -4.70 -6.33
CA SER A 103 -0.29 -5.68 -6.89
C SER A 103 -0.18 -5.72 -8.42
N ALA A 104 -0.45 -6.89 -9.02
CA ALA A 104 -0.37 -7.05 -10.47
C ALA A 104 -1.23 -6.04 -11.26
N PRO A 105 -2.48 -5.70 -10.85
CA PRO A 105 -3.26 -4.67 -11.53
C PRO A 105 -2.65 -3.27 -11.38
N LEU A 106 -2.10 -2.95 -10.21
CA LEU A 106 -1.44 -1.66 -9.99
C LEU A 106 -0.20 -1.51 -10.88
N PHE A 107 0.61 -2.56 -10.94
CA PHE A 107 1.77 -2.63 -11.84
C PHE A 107 1.34 -2.45 -13.31
N LEU A 108 0.28 -3.14 -13.74
CA LEU A 108 -0.25 -3.02 -15.10
C LEU A 108 -0.65 -1.58 -15.43
N ILE A 109 -1.36 -0.90 -14.53
CA ILE A 109 -1.71 0.52 -14.71
C ILE A 109 -0.43 1.36 -14.81
N ALA A 110 0.49 1.21 -13.85
CA ALA A 110 1.71 2.01 -13.78
C ALA A 110 2.55 1.93 -15.06
N THR A 111 2.69 0.74 -15.67
CA THR A 111 3.46 0.57 -16.92
C THR A 111 2.97 1.42 -18.10
N GLN A 112 1.70 1.87 -18.05
CA GLN A 112 1.10 2.69 -19.11
C GLN A 112 1.21 4.20 -18.82
N LEU A 113 1.69 4.57 -17.63
CA LEU A 113 1.76 5.96 -17.19
C LEU A 113 3.15 6.54 -17.50
N PRO A 114 3.23 7.77 -18.04
CA PRO A 114 4.50 8.42 -18.36
C PRO A 114 5.55 8.40 -17.23
N PRO A 115 5.19 8.66 -15.95
CA PRO A 115 6.19 8.70 -14.89
C PRO A 115 6.86 7.35 -14.58
N TRP A 116 6.22 6.24 -14.94
CA TRP A 116 6.70 4.87 -14.72
C TRP A 116 7.12 4.16 -16.01
N GLN A 117 7.26 4.89 -17.12
CA GLN A 117 7.90 4.37 -18.33
C GLN A 117 9.42 4.19 -18.15
N ASP A 118 10.02 4.94 -17.23
CA ASP A 118 11.42 4.74 -16.82
C ASP A 118 11.53 3.42 -16.00
N PRO A 119 12.36 2.45 -16.44
CA PRO A 119 12.57 1.22 -15.71
C PRO A 119 13.02 1.42 -14.26
N GLN A 120 13.74 2.51 -13.94
CA GLN A 120 14.17 2.79 -12.57
C GLN A 120 12.98 3.15 -11.68
N ASN A 121 12.08 4.00 -12.18
CA ASN A 121 10.87 4.39 -11.45
C ASN A 121 9.94 3.19 -11.28
N LEU A 122 9.78 2.38 -12.34
CA LEU A 122 8.97 1.16 -12.30
C LEU A 122 9.54 0.12 -11.32
N ALA A 123 10.85 -0.06 -11.26
CA ALA A 123 11.50 -0.96 -10.29
C ALA A 123 11.33 -0.49 -8.84
N SER A 124 11.14 0.82 -8.63
CA SER A 124 10.89 1.41 -7.32
C SER A 124 9.41 1.47 -6.92
N LEU A 125 8.50 1.03 -7.80
CA LEU A 125 7.06 1.02 -7.58
C LEU A 125 6.71 0.13 -6.40
N SER A 126 5.92 0.67 -5.48
CA SER A 126 5.42 -0.02 -4.30
C SER A 126 3.91 0.13 -4.17
N GLU A 127 3.29 -0.70 -3.32
CA GLU A 127 1.85 -0.55 -3.04
C GLU A 127 1.55 0.79 -2.33
N GLN A 128 2.55 1.46 -1.75
CA GLN A 128 2.37 2.81 -1.18
C GLN A 128 2.10 3.86 -2.26
N ASP A 129 2.53 3.60 -3.49
CA ASP A 129 2.32 4.49 -4.64
C ASP A 129 0.91 4.34 -5.23
N PHE A 130 0.06 3.46 -4.66
CA PHE A 130 -1.30 3.16 -5.11
C PHE A 130 -2.11 4.43 -5.43
N GLY A 131 -2.16 5.38 -4.49
CA GLY A 131 -2.93 6.60 -4.68
C GLY A 131 -2.40 7.49 -5.80
N VAL A 132 -1.08 7.61 -5.92
CA VAL A 132 -0.42 8.44 -6.93
C VAL A 132 -0.63 7.85 -8.33
N VAL A 133 -0.49 6.53 -8.47
CA VAL A 133 -0.73 5.82 -9.73
C VAL A 133 -2.18 5.98 -10.19
N LEU A 134 -3.16 5.83 -9.29
CA LEU A 134 -4.56 5.99 -9.67
C LEU A 134 -4.93 7.43 -10.05
N LEU A 135 -4.39 8.43 -9.34
CA LEU A 135 -4.58 9.84 -9.69
C LEU A 135 -4.00 10.16 -11.06
N GLU A 136 -2.82 9.63 -11.38
CA GLU A 136 -2.20 9.83 -12.68
C GLU A 136 -2.95 9.10 -13.79
N PHE A 137 -3.48 7.90 -13.52
CA PHE A 137 -4.34 7.18 -14.46
C PHE A 137 -5.64 7.94 -14.74
N LEU A 138 -6.28 8.52 -13.71
CA LEU A 138 -7.43 9.41 -13.87
C LEU A 138 -7.06 10.64 -14.70
N ARG A 139 -5.89 11.26 -14.46
CA ARG A 139 -5.42 12.41 -15.24
C ARG A 139 -5.35 12.06 -16.74
N ILE A 140 -4.77 10.91 -17.08
CA ILE A 140 -4.68 10.45 -18.48
C ILE A 140 -6.08 10.20 -19.05
N TYR A 141 -6.95 9.53 -18.31
CA TYR A 141 -8.33 9.27 -18.75
C TYR A 141 -9.12 10.55 -19.01
N GLU A 142 -9.05 11.53 -18.11
CA GLU A 142 -9.71 12.83 -18.29
C GLU A 142 -9.10 13.63 -19.45
N CYS A 143 -7.77 13.59 -19.64
CA CYS A 143 -7.12 14.19 -20.79
C CYS A 143 -7.62 13.55 -22.10
N ALA A 144 -7.72 12.22 -22.15
CA ALA A 144 -8.23 11.50 -23.32
C ALA A 144 -9.67 11.89 -23.64
N LEU A 145 -10.55 11.96 -22.62
CA LEU A 145 -11.94 12.40 -22.77
C LEU A 145 -12.05 13.85 -23.28
N LYS A 146 -11.27 14.77 -22.71
CA LYS A 146 -11.25 16.18 -23.13
C LYS A 146 -10.74 16.33 -24.56
N ASN A 147 -9.65 15.64 -24.90
CA ASN A 147 -9.12 15.63 -26.27
C ASN A 147 -10.14 15.07 -27.26
N HIS A 148 -10.79 13.94 -26.91
CA HIS A 148 -11.83 13.35 -27.74
C HIS A 148 -13.03 14.28 -27.93
N ARG A 149 -13.40 15.07 -26.91
CA ARG A 149 -14.44 16.10 -27.00
C ARG A 149 -14.05 17.23 -27.93
N THR A 150 -12.82 17.73 -27.85
CA THR A 150 -12.31 18.81 -28.71
C THR A 150 -12.37 18.41 -30.19
N PHE A 151 -12.06 17.15 -30.50
CA PHE A 151 -12.05 16.61 -31.85
C PHE A 151 -13.23 15.67 -32.14
N LEU A 152 -14.37 15.86 -31.46
CA LEU A 152 -15.49 14.91 -31.48
C LEU A 152 -16.02 14.66 -32.90
N ASP A 153 -16.19 15.72 -33.69
CA ASP A 153 -16.73 15.63 -35.04
C ASP A 153 -15.79 14.84 -35.97
N VAL A 154 -14.48 15.07 -35.86
CA VAL A 154 -13.44 14.35 -36.61
C VAL A 154 -13.39 12.88 -36.19
N ASN A 155 -13.44 12.61 -34.89
CA ASN A 155 -13.39 11.25 -34.35
C ASN A 155 -14.60 10.41 -34.77
N ILE A 156 -15.81 11.00 -34.79
CA ILE A 156 -17.02 10.30 -35.25
C ILE A 156 -16.91 9.95 -36.74
N MET A 157 -16.40 10.87 -37.56
CA MET A 157 -16.21 10.62 -38.99
C MET A 157 -15.18 9.50 -39.25
N ASN A 158 -14.12 9.43 -38.44
CA ASN A 158 -13.08 8.41 -38.56
C ASN A 158 -13.54 7.02 -38.05
N ASP A 159 -14.32 6.98 -36.97
CA ASP A 159 -14.73 5.73 -36.34
C ASP A 159 -15.82 4.97 -37.10
N ALA A 160 -16.70 5.67 -37.83
CA ALA A 160 -17.82 5.01 -38.47
C ALA A 160 -17.52 4.61 -39.92
N PRO A 161 -17.50 3.30 -40.25
CA PRO A 161 -17.47 2.85 -41.65
C PRO A 161 -18.74 3.25 -42.41
N LEU A 162 -19.77 3.74 -41.71
CA LEU A 162 -21.01 4.26 -42.28
C LEU A 162 -20.84 5.67 -42.88
N PHE A 163 -19.87 6.47 -42.41
CA PHE A 163 -19.64 7.82 -42.92
C PHE A 163 -18.55 7.89 -44.00
N SER A 164 -17.86 6.77 -44.27
CA SER A 164 -16.92 6.65 -45.40
C SER A 164 -17.62 6.47 -46.75
N LYS A 165 -18.94 6.22 -46.76
CA LYS A 165 -19.76 6.14 -47.98
C LYS A 165 -20.63 7.39 -48.09
N LEU A 166 -20.41 8.17 -49.15
CA LEU A 166 -21.33 9.23 -49.52
C LEU A 166 -22.67 8.63 -49.99
N PRO A 167 -23.81 9.29 -49.70
CA PRO A 167 -23.93 10.56 -48.96
C PRO A 167 -23.90 10.39 -47.44
N LEU A 168 -23.32 11.36 -46.72
CA LEU A 168 -23.37 11.42 -45.26
C LEU A 168 -24.82 11.46 -44.78
N GLN A 169 -25.17 10.55 -43.88
CA GLN A 169 -26.45 10.58 -43.19
C GLN A 169 -26.34 11.52 -41.97
N TRP A 170 -26.69 12.79 -42.19
CA TRP A 170 -26.61 13.86 -41.18
C TRP A 170 -27.42 13.62 -39.90
N PRO A 171 -28.64 13.02 -39.94
CA PRO A 171 -29.40 12.74 -38.73
C PRO A 171 -28.68 11.79 -37.78
N GLU A 172 -28.12 10.70 -38.30
CA GLU A 172 -27.38 9.68 -37.56
C GLU A 172 -26.11 10.27 -36.93
N PHE A 173 -25.40 11.13 -37.67
CA PHE A 173 -24.24 11.86 -37.16
C PHE A 173 -24.62 12.72 -35.95
N GLY A 174 -25.72 13.47 -36.03
CA GLY A 174 -26.20 14.31 -34.93
C GLY A 174 -26.57 13.51 -33.67
N VAL A 175 -27.19 12.34 -33.86
CA VAL A 175 -27.54 11.43 -32.75
C VAL A 175 -26.28 10.88 -32.09
N GLU A 176 -25.32 10.39 -32.87
CA GLU A 176 -24.07 9.82 -32.32
C GLU A 176 -23.22 10.89 -31.63
N ARG A 177 -23.15 12.10 -32.19
CA ARG A 177 -22.48 13.25 -31.56
C ARG A 177 -23.05 13.56 -30.18
N LYS A 178 -24.37 13.69 -30.09
CA LYS A 178 -25.06 13.98 -28.83
C LYS A 178 -24.88 12.85 -27.81
N ARG A 179 -24.94 11.59 -28.28
CA ARG A 179 -24.68 10.41 -27.45
C ARG A 179 -23.27 10.47 -26.86
N ARG A 180 -22.22 10.58 -27.70
CA ARG A 180 -20.82 10.61 -27.22
C ARG A 180 -20.54 11.80 -26.31
N GLU A 181 -21.05 12.99 -26.64
CA GLU A 181 -20.89 14.17 -25.78
C GLU A 181 -21.51 13.94 -24.39
N SER A 182 -22.71 13.37 -24.33
CA SER A 182 -23.36 13.07 -23.05
C SER A 182 -22.57 12.06 -22.20
N VAL A 183 -21.99 11.04 -22.82
CA VAL A 183 -21.11 10.06 -22.15
C VAL A 183 -19.86 10.73 -21.61
N ILE A 184 -19.17 11.56 -22.41
CA ILE A 184 -17.96 12.28 -21.97
C ILE A 184 -18.27 13.17 -20.76
N GLU A 185 -19.35 13.94 -20.81
CA GLU A 185 -19.75 14.82 -19.70
C GLU A 185 -20.15 14.06 -18.45
N GLN A 186 -20.76 12.90 -18.60
CA GLN A 186 -21.10 12.02 -17.49
C GLN A 186 -19.85 11.43 -16.86
N GLU A 187 -18.93 10.88 -17.66
CA GLU A 187 -17.68 10.27 -17.18
C GLU A 187 -16.78 11.29 -16.48
N LEU A 188 -16.62 12.50 -17.03
CA LEU A 188 -15.84 13.57 -16.40
C LEU A 188 -16.42 13.98 -15.03
N ARG A 189 -17.73 13.84 -14.81
CA ARG A 189 -18.38 14.13 -13.53
C ARG A 189 -18.23 12.98 -12.53
N ILE A 190 -18.37 11.74 -12.99
CA ILE A 190 -18.42 10.55 -12.12
C ILE A 190 -17.02 10.10 -11.71
N ALA A 191 -16.08 9.98 -12.66
CA ALA A 191 -14.79 9.32 -12.44
C ALA A 191 -13.98 9.96 -11.30
N ARG A 192 -13.94 11.30 -11.25
CA ARG A 192 -13.20 12.03 -10.21
C ARG A 192 -13.81 11.86 -8.83
N SER A 193 -15.13 11.99 -8.71
CA SER A 193 -15.83 11.85 -7.42
C SER A 193 -15.75 10.42 -6.89
N ALA A 194 -15.86 9.43 -7.78
CA ALA A 194 -15.68 8.02 -7.43
C ALA A 194 -14.26 7.74 -6.92
N LEU A 195 -13.24 8.22 -7.64
CA LEU A 195 -11.85 8.01 -7.24
C LEU A 195 -11.50 8.73 -5.92
N ASP A 196 -11.97 9.96 -5.72
CA ASP A 196 -11.73 10.71 -4.48
C ASP A 196 -12.26 9.97 -3.25
N ARG A 197 -13.46 9.38 -3.35
CA ARG A 197 -14.02 8.53 -2.29
C ARG A 197 -13.15 7.30 -2.01
N ILE A 198 -12.69 6.64 -3.07
CA ILE A 198 -11.83 5.46 -2.97
C ILE A 198 -10.49 5.82 -2.31
N LEU A 199 -9.86 6.92 -2.72
CA LEU A 199 -8.59 7.36 -2.15
C LEU A 199 -8.74 7.85 -0.71
N SER A 200 -9.87 8.46 -0.37
CA SER A 200 -10.17 8.84 1.01
C SER A 200 -10.33 7.62 1.91
N THR A 201 -10.99 6.55 1.44
CA THR A 201 -11.16 5.32 2.23
C THR A 201 -9.88 4.50 2.29
N SER A 202 -9.20 4.29 1.16
CA SER A 202 -7.93 3.55 1.13
C SER A 202 -6.83 4.29 1.90
N GLY A 203 -6.74 5.61 1.78
CA GLY A 203 -5.79 6.42 2.52
C GLY A 203 -6.01 6.36 4.04
N ALA A 204 -7.25 6.19 4.50
CA ALA A 204 -7.51 5.93 5.92
C ALA A 204 -7.00 4.55 6.36
N LEU A 205 -7.15 3.52 5.51
CA LEU A 205 -6.65 2.17 5.76
C LEU A 205 -5.11 2.11 5.74
N ASP A 206 -4.47 2.77 4.77
CA ASP A 206 -3.01 2.84 4.68
C ASP A 206 -2.38 3.48 5.91
N ARG A 207 -3.04 4.49 6.51
CA ARG A 207 -2.59 5.10 7.77
C ARG A 207 -2.70 4.16 8.96
N LEU A 208 -3.59 3.19 8.93
CA LEU A 208 -3.72 2.16 9.97
C LEU A 208 -2.71 1.02 9.79
N ARG A 209 -2.08 0.90 8.62
CA ARG A 209 -1.15 -0.20 8.33
C ARG A 209 0.02 -0.30 9.33
N PRO A 210 0.74 0.77 9.69
CA PRO A 210 1.82 0.66 10.69
C PRO A 210 1.33 0.13 12.03
N PHE A 211 0.13 0.55 12.46
CA PHE A 211 -0.48 0.06 13.69
C PHE A 211 -0.79 -1.44 13.64
N LEU A 212 -1.27 -1.94 12.50
CA LEU A 212 -1.50 -3.38 12.31
C LEU A 212 -0.19 -4.18 12.40
N LEU A 213 0.89 -3.65 11.83
CA LEU A 213 2.21 -4.29 11.88
C LEU A 213 2.79 -4.29 13.30
N ASP A 214 2.64 -3.19 14.04
CA ASP A 214 3.08 -3.10 15.43
C ASP A 214 2.32 -4.07 16.33
N LEU A 215 1.00 -4.23 16.10
CA LEU A 215 0.19 -5.20 16.84
C LEU A 215 0.66 -6.64 16.62
N GLU A 216 0.94 -7.03 15.37
CA GLU A 216 1.47 -8.36 15.04
C GLU A 216 2.81 -8.61 15.74
N CYS A 217 3.68 -7.60 15.75
CA CYS A 217 4.98 -7.69 16.42
C CYS A 217 4.85 -7.81 17.93
N ILE A 218 3.90 -7.09 18.55
CA ILE A 218 3.59 -7.23 19.98
C ILE A 218 3.02 -8.61 20.28
N GLU A 219 2.16 -9.14 19.41
CA GLU A 219 1.60 -10.48 19.56
C GLU A 219 2.72 -11.54 19.55
N ARG A 220 3.62 -11.47 18.58
CA ARG A 220 4.79 -12.36 18.50
C ARG A 220 5.69 -12.23 19.74
N ALA A 221 5.98 -11.01 20.16
CA ALA A 221 6.75 -10.77 21.38
C ALA A 221 6.05 -11.35 22.63
N SER A 222 4.73 -11.31 22.68
CA SER A 222 3.95 -11.89 23.79
C SER A 222 4.06 -13.42 23.84
N LEU A 223 4.12 -14.09 22.69
CA LEU A 223 4.34 -15.53 22.58
C LEU A 223 5.76 -15.92 23.00
N ASP A 224 6.76 -15.15 22.58
CA ASP A 224 8.16 -15.36 23.00
C ASP A 224 8.31 -15.19 24.51
N LEU A 225 7.67 -14.18 25.12
CA LEU A 225 7.65 -13.99 26.57
C LEU A 225 7.04 -15.19 27.30
N ARG A 226 5.93 -15.74 26.80
CA ARG A 226 5.31 -16.94 27.39
C ARG A 226 6.24 -18.14 27.31
N ASN A 227 6.92 -18.33 26.17
CA ASN A 227 7.89 -19.42 26.00
C ASN A 227 9.09 -19.26 26.95
N VAL A 228 9.64 -18.05 27.09
CA VAL A 228 10.74 -17.76 28.02
C VAL A 228 10.32 -17.98 29.46
N LEU A 229 9.14 -17.50 29.88
CA LEU A 229 8.63 -17.74 31.22
C LEU A 229 8.38 -19.23 31.49
N GLY A 230 7.92 -19.98 30.50
CA GLY A 230 7.82 -21.44 30.55
C GLY A 230 9.18 -22.09 30.80
N LEU A 231 10.19 -21.77 30.00
CA LEU A 231 11.55 -22.28 30.15
C LEU A 231 12.18 -21.92 31.51
N ILE A 232 11.95 -20.69 31.98
CA ILE A 232 12.41 -20.26 33.31
C ILE A 232 11.72 -21.07 34.41
N SER A 233 10.42 -21.35 34.27
CA SER A 233 9.67 -22.15 35.25
C SER A 233 10.18 -23.60 35.30
N GLU A 234 10.45 -24.22 34.15
CA GLU A 234 11.01 -25.56 34.07
C GLU A 234 12.44 -25.60 34.64
N GLY A 235 13.28 -24.63 34.25
CA GLY A 235 14.64 -24.49 34.79
C GLY A 235 14.66 -24.25 36.29
N SER A 236 13.69 -23.52 36.83
CA SER A 236 13.58 -23.28 38.28
C SER A 236 13.27 -24.55 39.08
N THR A 237 12.67 -25.55 38.44
CA THR A 237 12.36 -26.85 39.06
C THR A 237 13.61 -27.73 39.17
N CYS A 238 14.60 -27.52 38.30
CA CYS A 238 15.88 -28.24 38.30
C CYS A 238 16.98 -27.53 39.09
N LEU A 239 16.79 -26.28 39.51
CA LEU A 239 17.73 -25.63 40.39
C LEU A 239 17.75 -26.39 41.73
N PRO A 240 18.93 -26.87 42.19
CA PRO A 240 19.01 -27.55 43.47
C PRO A 240 18.39 -26.63 44.54
N ARG A 241 17.63 -27.20 45.47
CA ARG A 241 17.12 -26.53 46.67
C ARG A 241 18.28 -26.07 47.57
N VAL A 242 19.17 -25.21 47.09
CA VAL A 242 20.26 -24.62 47.88
C VAL A 242 19.68 -23.68 48.95
N TRP A 243 18.44 -23.23 48.78
CA TRP A 243 17.69 -22.50 49.80
C TRP A 243 17.09 -23.40 50.90
N ASP A 244 17.14 -24.73 50.74
CA ASP A 244 16.81 -25.72 51.78
C ASP A 244 18.07 -26.17 52.54
N ALA A 245 19.12 -25.34 52.57
CA ALA A 245 20.32 -25.57 53.38
C ALA A 245 20.07 -25.47 54.90
N ARG A 246 18.85 -25.09 55.35
CA ARG A 246 18.50 -25.09 56.78
C ARG A 246 18.16 -26.48 57.32
N GLY A 247 17.90 -27.47 56.47
CA GLY A 247 17.60 -28.84 56.89
C GLY A 247 18.84 -29.71 57.16
N SER A 248 19.99 -29.41 56.56
CA SER A 248 21.19 -30.27 56.61
C SER A 248 22.10 -30.09 57.83
N LEU A 249 21.75 -29.24 58.80
CA LEU A 249 22.57 -28.96 60.00
C LEU A 249 21.95 -29.47 61.32
N ARG A 250 20.86 -30.25 61.26
CA ARG A 250 20.24 -30.85 62.44
C ARG A 250 20.37 -32.37 62.38
N ASP A 251 21.53 -32.88 62.76
CA ASP A 251 21.67 -34.19 63.40
C ASP A 251 23.06 -34.25 64.08
N PRO A 252 23.18 -33.85 65.37
CA PRO A 252 24.33 -34.26 66.17
C PRO A 252 24.21 -35.77 66.48
N PRO A 253 25.32 -36.52 66.44
CA PRO A 253 25.32 -37.96 66.67
C PRO A 253 24.82 -38.30 68.09
N PRO A 254 24.09 -39.41 68.26
CA PRO A 254 23.65 -39.86 69.59
C PRO A 254 24.85 -40.33 70.41
N SER A 255 24.99 -39.75 71.61
CA SER A 255 25.89 -40.20 72.68
C SER A 255 25.28 -41.33 73.50
#